data_AF-A0A8B6BZZ7-F1
#
_entry.id   AF-A0A8B6BZZ7-F1
#
_cell.length_a   1.000
_cell.length_b   1.000
_cell.length_c   1.000
_cell.angle_alpha   90.00
_cell.angle_beta   90.00
_cell.angle_gamma   90.00
#
_symmetry.space_group_name_H-M   'P 1'
#
loop_
_entity.id
_entity.type
_entity.pdbx_description
1 polymer ?
#
loop_
_entity_poly.entity_id
_entity_poly.type
_entity_poly.pdbx_seq_one_letter_code
_entity_poly.pdbx_strand_id
1 'polypeptide(L)'
;YECPAGLVKCKDGLQCIPAFFMCSGDVFDLGLECKDGSDNDTDHCSAYECPVFFAKCPNGHQCVHQSMICSGEQMCDGESEDEQQFCKTRSCGDIMSKCDNGYQCVLNYKTCDGVADCADSSDENPDLCVENRICPVGMVKCEDKVQCIYEMQFCSKYPDCKDKSDESPEICTKGNNISFII
;
A
#
# COMPACT_ATOMS: atom_id res chain seq x y z
N TYR A 1 -30.14 3.81 3.29
CA TYR A 1 -29.22 2.70 3.03
C TYR A 1 -27.80 3.19 3.25
N GLU A 2 -26.94 2.33 3.76
CA GLU A 2 -25.49 2.53 3.89
C GLU A 2 -24.78 1.69 2.82
N CYS A 3 -23.70 2.22 2.24
CA CYS A 3 -22.89 1.48 1.27
C CYS A 3 -21.97 0.49 2.00
N PRO A 4 -21.71 -0.70 1.42
CA PRO A 4 -20.65 -1.59 1.88
C PRO A 4 -19.27 -0.93 1.90
N ALA A 5 -18.32 -1.49 2.65
CA ALA A 5 -16.95 -0.97 2.71
C ALA A 5 -16.30 -0.89 1.31
N GLY A 6 -15.60 0.21 1.04
CA GLY A 6 -14.99 0.49 -0.26
C GLY A 6 -15.94 1.08 -1.32
N LEU A 7 -17.25 1.09 -1.04
CA LEU A 7 -18.25 1.77 -1.85
C LEU A 7 -18.68 3.08 -1.19
N VAL A 8 -19.04 4.05 -2.02
CA VAL A 8 -19.35 5.42 -1.64
C VAL A 8 -20.66 5.84 -2.27
N LYS A 9 -21.40 6.66 -1.52
CA LYS A 9 -22.78 7.00 -1.82
C LYS A 9 -22.83 8.26 -2.68
N CYS A 10 -23.51 8.17 -3.82
CA CYS A 10 -23.78 9.34 -4.67
C CYS A 10 -24.60 10.40 -3.94
N LYS A 11 -24.60 11.64 -4.42
CA LYS A 11 -25.26 12.80 -3.79
C LYS A 11 -26.77 12.60 -3.66
N ASP A 12 -27.43 12.02 -4.66
CA ASP A 12 -28.85 11.63 -4.61
C ASP A 12 -29.16 10.54 -3.56
N GLY A 13 -28.12 9.83 -3.13
CA GLY A 13 -28.19 8.76 -2.19
C GLY A 13 -29.03 7.56 -2.64
N LEU A 14 -29.04 7.26 -3.94
CA LEU A 14 -29.72 6.14 -4.61
C LEU A 14 -28.74 5.08 -5.14
N GLN A 15 -27.48 5.45 -5.39
CA GLN A 15 -26.45 4.56 -5.92
C GLN A 15 -25.19 4.53 -5.04
N CYS A 16 -24.52 3.38 -5.02
CA CYS A 16 -23.17 3.23 -4.48
C CYS A 16 -22.21 2.95 -5.62
N ILE A 17 -21.08 3.65 -5.65
CA ILE A 17 -19.99 3.42 -6.61
C ILE A 17 -18.68 3.14 -5.86
N PRO A 18 -17.65 2.53 -6.47
CA PRO A 18 -16.36 2.37 -5.82
C PRO A 18 -15.72 3.72 -5.52
N ALA A 19 -15.07 3.86 -4.36
CA ALA A 19 -14.47 5.11 -3.90
C ALA A 19 -13.47 5.73 -4.89
N PHE A 20 -12.81 4.88 -5.69
CA PHE A 20 -11.85 5.29 -6.71
C PHE A 20 -12.50 6.04 -7.88
N PHE A 21 -13.76 5.76 -8.23
CA PHE A 21 -14.49 6.44 -9.30
C PHE A 21 -15.16 7.73 -8.84
N MET A 22 -15.27 7.95 -7.53
CA MET A 22 -15.78 9.21 -7.03
C MET A 22 -14.72 10.28 -7.27
N CYS A 23 -15.07 11.30 -8.05
CA CYS A 23 -14.23 12.48 -8.28
C CYS A 23 -12.90 12.15 -8.97
N SER A 24 -12.83 11.08 -9.77
CA SER A 24 -11.63 10.77 -10.56
C SER A 24 -11.51 11.61 -11.83
N GLY A 25 -12.61 12.17 -12.35
CA GLY A 25 -12.60 12.84 -13.65
C GLY A 25 -12.66 11.87 -14.84
N ASP A 26 -12.66 10.55 -14.58
CA ASP A 26 -12.95 9.55 -15.60
C ASP A 26 -14.42 9.61 -15.96
N VAL A 27 -14.70 9.80 -17.25
CA VAL A 27 -16.06 9.74 -17.83
C VAL A 27 -16.24 8.41 -18.59
N PHE A 28 -15.56 7.37 -18.14
CA PHE A 28 -15.66 6.05 -18.77
C PHE A 28 -16.96 5.36 -18.33
N ASP A 29 -17.95 5.36 -19.24
CA ASP A 29 -19.29 4.80 -19.06
C ASP A 29 -19.29 3.26 -18.95
N LEU A 30 -18.78 2.78 -17.81
CA LEU A 30 -18.80 1.38 -17.39
C LEU A 30 -19.91 1.12 -16.36
N GLY A 31 -20.79 2.10 -16.11
CA GLY A 31 -21.81 2.03 -15.07
C GLY A 31 -21.26 2.04 -13.64
N LEU A 32 -20.00 2.49 -13.48
CA LEU A 32 -19.31 2.62 -12.19
C LEU A 32 -19.31 4.06 -11.67
N GLU A 33 -19.97 4.97 -12.39
CA GLU A 33 -20.18 6.37 -12.05
C GLU A 33 -21.59 6.61 -11.48
N CYS A 34 -21.79 7.77 -10.86
CA CYS A 34 -23.09 8.13 -10.31
C CYS A 34 -24.00 8.60 -11.45
N LYS A 35 -25.22 8.03 -11.51
CA LYS A 35 -26.22 8.46 -12.52
C LYS A 35 -26.63 9.93 -12.41
N ASP A 36 -26.49 10.53 -11.23
CA ASP A 36 -26.73 11.95 -10.99
C ASP A 36 -25.52 12.85 -11.36
N GLY A 37 -24.41 12.25 -11.80
CA GLY A 37 -23.17 12.94 -12.15
C GLY A 37 -22.42 13.53 -10.95
N SER A 38 -22.82 13.17 -9.72
CA SER A 38 -22.18 13.70 -8.51
C SER A 38 -20.72 13.28 -8.35
N ASP A 39 -20.31 12.20 -9.00
CA ASP A 39 -18.94 11.75 -9.14
C ASP A 39 -18.03 12.70 -9.91
N ASN A 40 -18.58 13.67 -10.62
CA ASN A 40 -17.80 14.70 -11.32
C ASN A 40 -18.27 16.13 -10.97
N ASP A 41 -19.12 16.29 -9.96
CA ASP A 41 -19.63 17.59 -9.49
C ASP A 41 -18.57 18.32 -8.65
N THR A 42 -18.10 19.49 -9.10
CA THR A 42 -17.02 20.24 -8.45
C THR A 42 -17.33 20.60 -7.00
N ASP A 43 -18.58 20.99 -6.70
CA ASP A 43 -19.00 21.38 -5.35
C ASP A 43 -19.03 20.16 -4.41
N HIS A 44 -19.61 19.05 -4.88
CA HIS A 44 -19.59 17.77 -4.16
C HIS A 44 -18.17 17.25 -3.92
N CYS A 45 -17.32 17.23 -4.95
CA CYS A 45 -15.95 16.72 -4.85
C CYS A 45 -15.03 17.55 -3.96
N SER A 46 -15.26 18.87 -3.91
CA SER A 46 -14.51 19.76 -3.01
C SER A 46 -14.82 19.46 -1.55
N ALA A 47 -16.09 19.23 -1.23
CA ALA A 47 -16.57 18.89 0.12
C ALA A 47 -16.38 17.41 0.49
N TYR A 48 -16.10 16.55 -0.49
CA TYR A 48 -16.00 15.10 -0.29
C TYR A 48 -14.73 14.72 0.50
N GLU A 49 -14.93 13.92 1.55
CA GLU A 49 -13.86 13.29 2.33
C GLU A 49 -13.69 11.83 1.91
N CYS A 50 -12.45 11.41 1.70
CA CYS A 50 -12.17 10.04 1.31
C CYS A 50 -12.53 9.05 2.44
N PRO A 51 -13.03 7.85 2.10
CA PRO A 51 -13.31 6.82 3.09
C PRO A 51 -12.07 6.38 3.87
N VAL A 52 -12.29 5.69 4.99
CA VAL A 52 -11.20 5.04 5.74
C VAL A 52 -10.40 4.13 4.81
N PHE A 53 -9.07 4.11 4.96
CA PHE A 53 -8.09 3.43 4.07
C PHE A 53 -7.89 4.06 2.69
N PHE A 54 -8.53 5.19 2.40
CA PHE A 54 -8.25 6.01 1.22
C PHE A 54 -7.59 7.33 1.61
N ALA A 55 -6.92 7.95 0.65
CA ALA A 55 -6.25 9.24 0.78
C ALA A 55 -6.63 10.14 -0.39
N LYS A 56 -6.83 11.44 -0.08
CA LYS A 56 -7.19 12.46 -1.06
C LYS A 56 -5.94 12.87 -1.84
N CYS A 57 -6.03 12.84 -3.16
CA CYS A 57 -4.97 13.28 -4.07
C CYS A 57 -4.69 14.79 -3.92
N PRO A 58 -3.51 15.27 -4.35
CA PRO A 58 -3.15 16.70 -4.30
C PRO A 58 -4.13 17.58 -5.07
N ASN A 59 -4.73 17.05 -6.14
CA ASN A 59 -5.76 17.70 -6.94
C ASN A 59 -7.04 18.04 -6.15
N GLY A 60 -7.21 17.46 -4.96
CA GLY A 60 -8.29 17.80 -4.05
C GLY A 60 -9.65 17.23 -4.45
N HIS A 61 -9.71 16.27 -5.37
CA HIS A 61 -10.98 15.63 -5.74
C HIS A 61 -10.89 14.10 -5.76
N GLN A 62 -9.80 13.50 -6.24
CA GLN A 62 -9.69 12.04 -6.37
C GLN A 62 -9.26 11.34 -5.06
N CYS A 63 -9.76 10.12 -4.84
CA CYS A 63 -9.39 9.27 -3.71
C CYS A 63 -8.72 7.98 -4.18
N VAL A 64 -7.51 7.72 -3.68
CA VAL A 64 -6.75 6.49 -3.95
C VAL A 64 -6.53 5.72 -2.65
N HIS A 65 -6.26 4.42 -2.72
CA HIS A 65 -5.96 3.64 -1.52
C HIS A 65 -4.71 4.20 -0.82
N GLN A 66 -4.66 4.17 0.51
CA GLN A 66 -3.56 4.73 1.30
C GLN A 66 -2.20 4.12 0.95
N SER A 67 -2.17 2.85 0.51
CA SER A 67 -0.93 2.20 0.06
C SER A 67 -0.49 2.63 -1.34
N MET A 68 -1.35 3.30 -2.11
CA MET A 68 -1.11 3.67 -3.50
C MET A 68 -0.68 5.13 -3.63
N ILE A 69 -1.17 6.02 -2.74
CA ILE A 69 -0.70 7.41 -2.72
C ILE A 69 0.79 7.45 -2.37
N CYS A 70 1.59 8.17 -3.14
CA CYS A 70 3.03 8.26 -2.94
C CYS A 70 3.76 6.90 -3.05
N SER A 71 3.16 5.89 -3.68
CA SER A 71 3.80 4.57 -3.88
C SER A 71 4.97 4.62 -4.88
N GLY A 72 5.09 5.72 -5.62
CA GLY A 72 6.03 5.88 -6.73
C GLY A 72 5.37 5.64 -8.10
N GLU A 73 4.17 5.06 -8.11
CA GLU A 73 3.34 4.93 -9.30
C GLU A 73 2.35 6.11 -9.41
N GLN A 74 2.16 6.62 -10.63
CA GLN A 74 1.19 7.68 -10.89
C GLN A 74 -0.23 7.12 -10.79
N MET A 75 -0.88 7.36 -9.66
CA MET A 75 -2.25 6.92 -9.38
C MET A 75 -3.22 8.09 -9.28
N CYS A 76 -2.71 9.30 -9.04
CA CYS A 76 -3.50 10.53 -9.07
C CYS A 76 -3.45 11.12 -10.49
N ASP A 77 -4.60 11.60 -10.97
CA ASP A 77 -4.71 12.39 -12.19
C ASP A 77 -4.14 13.79 -11.95
N GLY A 78 -3.06 14.12 -12.67
CA GLY A 78 -2.29 15.35 -12.51
C GLY A 78 -0.85 15.19 -13.00
N GLU A 79 -0.08 16.28 -12.93
CA GLU A 79 1.36 16.24 -13.24
C GLU A 79 2.15 15.64 -12.07
N SER A 80 3.09 14.75 -12.37
CA SER A 80 3.85 13.98 -11.37
C SER A 80 4.71 14.84 -10.42
N GLU A 81 5.05 16.08 -10.81
CA GLU A 81 5.81 17.02 -9.98
C GLU A 81 5.01 17.52 -8.77
N ASP A 82 3.71 17.78 -8.95
CA ASP A 82 2.81 18.19 -7.87
C ASP A 82 2.61 17.06 -6.85
N GLU A 83 2.50 15.83 -7.35
CA GLU A 83 2.42 14.65 -6.49
C GLU A 83 3.70 14.46 -5.67
N GLN A 84 4.89 14.54 -6.27
CA GLN A 84 6.14 14.44 -5.53
C GLN A 84 6.26 15.51 -4.44
N GLN A 85 5.88 16.75 -4.74
CA GLN A 85 5.94 17.84 -3.75
C GLN A 85 4.97 17.64 -2.60
N PHE A 86 3.75 17.16 -2.89
CA PHE A 86 2.79 16.75 -1.88
C PHE A 86 3.33 15.60 -1.02
N CYS A 87 3.88 14.57 -1.66
CA CYS A 87 4.39 13.38 -1.00
C CYS A 87 5.63 13.64 -0.13
N LYS A 88 6.42 14.69 -0.43
CA LYS A 88 7.52 15.15 0.45
C LYS A 88 7.04 15.58 1.83
N THR A 89 5.88 16.23 1.92
CA THR A 89 5.35 16.75 3.19
C THR A 89 4.37 15.77 3.86
N ARG A 90 3.81 14.84 3.11
CA ARG A 90 2.94 13.78 3.62
C ARG A 90 3.72 12.72 4.41
N SER A 91 3.09 12.22 5.48
CA SER A 91 3.54 11.03 6.22
C SER A 91 2.99 9.75 5.57
N CYS A 92 3.81 8.69 5.54
CA CYS A 92 3.43 7.39 4.97
C CYS A 92 2.45 6.60 5.86
N GLY A 93 2.22 7.02 7.11
CA GLY A 93 1.39 6.30 8.07
C GLY A 93 2.15 5.18 8.77
N ASP A 94 1.44 4.35 9.57
CA ASP A 94 2.08 3.39 10.47
C ASP A 94 2.51 2.07 9.78
N ILE A 95 1.89 1.75 8.64
CA ILE A 95 2.10 0.48 7.92
C ILE A 95 3.09 0.61 6.75
N MET A 96 3.63 1.81 6.52
CA MET A 96 4.54 2.13 5.43
C MET A 96 5.73 2.93 5.93
N SER A 97 6.85 2.81 5.23
CA SER A 97 8.10 3.53 5.48
C SER A 97 8.41 4.47 4.32
N LYS A 98 8.99 5.64 4.62
CA LYS A 98 9.40 6.61 3.60
C LYS A 98 10.77 6.23 3.06
N CYS A 99 10.89 6.12 1.74
CA CYS A 99 12.16 5.93 1.05
C CYS A 99 13.09 7.14 1.26
N ASP A 100 14.40 6.95 1.09
CA ASP A 100 15.40 8.03 1.26
C ASP A 100 15.28 9.13 0.18
N ASN A 101 14.66 8.83 -0.96
CA ASN A 101 14.26 9.81 -1.97
C ASN A 101 13.30 10.89 -1.42
N GLY A 102 12.68 10.63 -0.27
CA GLY A 102 11.91 11.59 0.51
C GLY A 102 10.48 11.82 0.03
N TYR A 103 10.01 11.13 -1.01
CA TYR A 103 8.65 11.26 -1.53
C TYR A 103 7.94 9.94 -1.76
N GLN A 104 8.66 8.81 -1.84
CA GLN A 104 8.03 7.51 -2.03
C GLN A 104 7.78 6.81 -0.68
N CYS A 105 6.66 6.11 -0.57
CA CYS A 105 6.27 5.31 0.57
C CYS A 105 6.16 3.84 0.14
N VAL A 106 6.85 2.96 0.87
CA VAL A 106 6.85 1.51 0.64
C VAL A 106 6.19 0.82 1.83
N LEU A 107 5.52 -0.31 1.61
CA LEU A 107 4.92 -1.07 2.70
C LEU A 107 6.01 -1.65 3.60
N ASN A 108 5.81 -1.66 4.92
CA ASN A 108 6.85 -2.12 5.86
C ASN A 108 7.30 -3.58 5.59
N TYR A 109 6.40 -4.41 5.04
CA TYR A 109 6.68 -5.79 4.67
C TYR A 109 7.54 -5.94 3.41
N LYS A 110 7.63 -4.87 2.60
CA LYS A 110 8.45 -4.79 1.38
C LYS A 110 9.83 -4.18 1.62
N THR A 111 10.12 -3.76 2.85
CA THR A 111 11.44 -3.25 3.21
C THR A 111 12.33 -4.41 3.59
N CYS A 112 13.55 -4.47 3.05
CA CYS A 112 14.51 -5.58 3.16
C CYS A 112 13.92 -6.93 2.74
N ASP A 113 13.07 -6.94 1.72
CA ASP A 113 12.49 -8.17 1.18
C ASP A 113 13.34 -8.76 0.04
N GLY A 114 14.45 -8.11 -0.31
CA GLY A 114 15.35 -8.49 -1.39
C GLY A 114 14.97 -7.90 -2.75
N VAL A 115 13.88 -7.13 -2.84
CA VAL A 115 13.40 -6.47 -4.04
C VAL A 115 13.50 -4.95 -3.87
N ALA A 116 14.00 -4.26 -4.89
CA ALA A 116 13.99 -2.79 -4.88
C ALA A 116 12.59 -2.28 -5.23
N ASP A 117 11.80 -1.93 -4.23
CA ASP A 117 10.50 -1.27 -4.36
C ASP A 117 10.64 0.26 -4.34
N CYS A 118 11.62 0.82 -3.62
CA CYS A 118 11.94 2.24 -3.74
C CYS A 118 12.70 2.53 -5.05
N ALA A 119 12.41 3.67 -5.68
CA ALA A 119 13.07 4.12 -6.91
C ALA A 119 14.59 4.35 -6.74
N ASP A 120 15.03 4.62 -5.51
CA ASP A 120 16.43 4.74 -5.10
C ASP A 120 16.98 3.49 -4.41
N SER A 121 16.19 2.42 -4.33
CA SER A 121 16.53 1.13 -3.68
C SER A 121 16.92 1.27 -2.19
N SER A 122 16.47 2.35 -1.54
CA SER A 122 16.77 2.64 -0.13
C SER A 122 16.10 1.68 0.84
N ASP A 123 14.99 1.05 0.43
CA ASP A 123 14.33 -0.04 1.12
C ASP A 123 15.19 -1.29 1.29
N GLU A 124 16.20 -1.47 0.43
CA GLU A 124 17.15 -2.59 0.46
C GLU A 124 18.55 -2.15 0.94
N ASN A 125 18.67 -0.96 1.53
CA ASN A 125 19.94 -0.43 2.00
C ASN A 125 20.52 -1.31 3.13
N PRO A 126 21.76 -1.81 3.03
CA PRO A 126 22.39 -2.62 4.08
C PRO A 126 22.50 -1.92 5.45
N ASP A 127 22.53 -0.58 5.49
CA ASP A 127 22.51 0.17 6.76
C ASP A 127 21.12 0.13 7.44
N LEU A 128 20.04 -0.03 6.65
CA LEU A 128 18.67 -0.23 7.13
C LEU A 128 18.42 -1.70 7.47
N CYS A 129 18.91 -2.59 6.61
CA CYS A 129 18.69 -4.02 6.63
C CYS A 129 19.72 -4.75 7.51
N VAL A 130 19.70 -4.42 8.80
CA VAL A 130 20.61 -4.99 9.82
C VAL A 130 20.03 -6.24 10.49
N GLU A 131 20.90 -7.15 10.96
CA GLU A 131 20.50 -8.42 11.59
C GLU A 131 19.53 -8.29 12.78
N ASN A 132 19.50 -7.15 13.46
CA ASN A 132 18.63 -6.89 14.63
C ASN A 132 17.29 -6.21 14.28
N ARG A 133 16.95 -6.09 12.99
CA ARG A 133 15.67 -5.54 12.56
C ARG A 133 14.50 -6.37 13.06
N ILE A 134 13.46 -5.76 13.60
CA ILE A 134 12.23 -6.47 14.01
C ILE A 134 11.31 -6.58 12.78
N CYS A 135 10.85 -7.78 12.47
CA CYS A 135 9.90 -7.98 11.36
C CYS A 135 8.51 -7.44 11.74
N PRO A 136 7.74 -6.92 10.76
CA PRO A 136 6.33 -6.58 10.97
C PRO A 136 5.52 -7.77 11.51
N VAL A 137 4.42 -7.47 12.20
CA VAL A 137 3.52 -8.50 12.75
C VAL A 137 3.01 -9.42 11.65
N GLY A 138 3.08 -10.73 11.88
CA GLY A 138 2.66 -11.76 10.92
C GLY A 138 3.74 -12.14 9.89
N MET A 139 4.94 -11.58 10.03
CA MET A 139 6.11 -11.98 9.23
C MET A 139 7.17 -12.64 10.11
N VAL A 140 7.89 -13.57 9.52
CA VAL A 140 8.98 -14.32 10.13
C VAL A 140 10.27 -14.00 9.41
N LYS A 141 11.32 -13.93 10.23
CA LYS A 141 12.67 -13.62 9.79
C LYS A 141 13.36 -14.86 9.22
N CYS A 142 14.01 -14.71 8.06
CA CYS A 142 14.85 -15.73 7.43
C CYS A 142 16.11 -16.04 8.28
N GLU A 143 16.82 -17.13 8.00
CA GLU A 143 18.04 -17.50 8.74
C GLU A 143 19.18 -16.47 8.55
N ASP A 144 19.17 -15.71 7.44
CA ASP A 144 20.06 -14.56 7.21
C ASP A 144 19.84 -13.39 8.19
N LYS A 145 18.76 -13.45 8.99
CA LYS A 145 18.35 -12.46 10.01
C LYS A 145 17.99 -11.06 9.52
N VAL A 146 17.97 -10.84 8.21
CA VAL A 146 17.73 -9.55 7.58
C VAL A 146 16.37 -9.53 6.91
N GLN A 147 16.08 -10.55 6.10
CA GLN A 147 14.84 -10.63 5.32
C GLN A 147 13.65 -11.10 6.16
N CYS A 148 12.50 -10.49 5.92
CA CYS A 148 11.22 -10.87 6.52
C CYS A 148 10.27 -11.36 5.43
N ILE A 149 9.70 -12.54 5.61
CA ILE A 149 8.67 -13.12 4.72
C ILE A 149 7.43 -13.48 5.53
N TYR A 150 6.28 -13.65 4.89
CA TYR A 150 5.06 -14.08 5.58
C TYR A 150 5.21 -15.50 6.14
N GLU A 151 4.55 -15.79 7.27
CA GLU A 151 4.55 -17.14 7.86
C GLU A 151 4.14 -18.23 6.86
N MET A 152 3.19 -17.93 5.97
CA MET A 152 2.70 -18.85 4.95
C MET A 152 3.70 -19.16 3.82
N GLN A 153 4.78 -18.36 3.70
CA GLN A 153 5.82 -18.56 2.70
C GLN A 153 6.86 -19.60 3.15
N PHE A 154 6.97 -19.88 4.45
CA PHE A 154 7.83 -20.96 4.94
C PHE A 154 7.33 -22.32 4.44
N CYS A 155 8.23 -23.11 3.84
CA CYS A 155 7.95 -24.45 3.33
C CYS A 155 6.82 -24.48 2.28
N SER A 156 6.67 -23.38 1.55
CA SER A 156 5.72 -23.18 0.45
C SER A 156 6.16 -23.85 -0.85
N LYS A 157 7.39 -24.37 -0.91
CA LYS A 157 8.11 -24.90 -2.10
C LYS A 157 8.68 -23.81 -3.01
N TYR A 158 8.54 -22.55 -2.62
CA TYR A 158 9.10 -21.42 -3.35
C TYR A 158 10.19 -20.78 -2.50
N PRO A 159 11.40 -20.54 -3.05
CA PRO A 159 12.45 -19.86 -2.31
C PRO A 159 12.11 -18.37 -2.22
N ASP A 160 11.48 -17.99 -1.11
CA ASP A 160 11.14 -16.62 -0.78
C ASP A 160 12.29 -15.93 -0.04
N CYS A 161 13.04 -16.63 0.82
CA CYS A 161 14.25 -16.07 1.43
C CYS A 161 15.42 -16.04 0.43
N LYS A 162 16.26 -15.01 0.52
CA LYS A 162 17.48 -14.82 -0.28
C LYS A 162 18.49 -15.95 -0.07
N ASP A 163 18.56 -16.45 1.16
CA ASP A 163 19.38 -17.61 1.54
C ASP A 163 18.66 -18.96 1.34
N LYS A 164 17.39 -18.94 0.92
CA LYS A 164 16.51 -20.10 0.71
C LYS A 164 16.27 -20.92 1.98
N SER A 165 16.46 -20.30 3.15
CA SER A 165 16.31 -20.96 4.45
C SER A 165 14.87 -21.40 4.72
N ASP A 166 13.90 -20.66 4.19
CA ASP A 166 12.46 -20.95 4.22
C ASP A 166 12.09 -22.32 3.64
N GLU A 167 12.87 -22.82 2.69
CA GLU A 167 12.66 -24.13 2.05
C GLU A 167 13.67 -25.19 2.50
N SER A 168 14.52 -24.87 3.48
CA SER A 168 15.51 -25.81 3.98
C SER A 168 14.83 -26.96 4.71
N PRO A 169 15.18 -28.23 4.40
CA PRO A 169 14.65 -29.39 5.12
C PRO A 169 14.88 -29.30 6.63
N GLU A 170 15.97 -28.68 7.07
CA GLU A 170 16.30 -28.56 8.50
C GLU A 170 15.36 -27.62 9.26
N ILE A 171 14.80 -26.62 8.58
CA ILE A 171 13.86 -25.64 9.13
C ILE A 171 12.43 -26.17 8.96
N CYS A 172 12.11 -26.71 7.78
CA CYS A 172 10.79 -27.27 7.48
C CYS A 172 10.45 -28.54 8.28
N THR A 173 11.44 -29.37 8.61
CA THR A 173 11.20 -30.56 9.45
C THR A 173 11.04 -30.24 10.94
N LYS A 174 11.42 -29.03 11.37
CA LYS A 174 11.13 -28.51 12.73
C LYS A 174 9.76 -27.83 12.83
N GLY A 175 9.07 -27.65 11.70
CA GLY A 175 7.79 -26.94 11.56
C GLY A 175 6.54 -27.66 12.07
N ASN A 176 6.62 -28.37 13.20
CA ASN A 176 5.43 -28.81 13.95
C ASN A 176 5.35 -28.17 15.35
N ASN A 177 6.13 -27.11 15.57
CA ASN A 177 5.95 -26.19 16.70
C ASN A 177 6.23 -24.77 16.22
N ILE A 178 5.20 -24.14 15.67
CA ILE A 178 5.14 -22.68 15.53
C ILE A 178 5.01 -22.16 16.97
N SER A 179 6.13 -21.87 17.61
CA SER A 179 6.16 -21.30 18.96
C SER A 179 7.41 -20.46 19.15
N PHE A 180 7.15 -19.20 19.52
CA PHE A 180 8.05 -18.11 19.94
C PHE A 180 8.73 -17.31 18.82
N ILE A 181 8.66 -15.98 18.83
CA ILE A 181 8.83 -15.09 19.98
C ILE A 181 7.79 -13.94 19.99
N ILE A 182 7.11 -13.75 21.13
CA ILE A 182 6.46 -12.50 21.57
C ILE A 182 7.55 -11.57 22.10
#